data_AF-A0A511MYL9-F1
#
_entry.id   AF-A0A511MYL9-F1
#
_cell.length_a   1.000
_cell.length_b   1.000
_cell.length_c   1.000
_cell.angle_alpha   90.00
_cell.angle_beta   90.00
_cell.angle_gamma   90.00
#
_symmetry.space_group_name_H-M   'P 1'
#
loop_
_entity.id
_entity.type
_entity.pdbx_description
1 polymer ?
#
loop_
_entity_poly.entity_id
_entity_poly.type
_entity_poly.pdbx_seq_one_letter_code
_entity_poly.pdbx_strand_id
1 'polypeptide(L)'
;MLNTSVAPWVVGREPLLEYAIDDHLRELGRATPWLGKIHEEILSRLNADLDAEFGLTPLRIMQQDRVDQWVQEQPEPETAAVIHEFRQYLLDWNWLSE
;
A
#
# COMPACT_ATOMS: atom_id res chain seq x y z
N MET A 1 -5.42 -31.13 4.55
CA MET A 1 -4.38 -30.64 5.48
C MET A 1 -4.31 -29.14 5.29
N LEU A 2 -4.97 -28.37 6.17
CA LEU A 2 -4.95 -26.91 6.09
C LEU A 2 -3.64 -26.45 6.72
N ASN A 3 -2.79 -25.85 5.90
CA ASN A 3 -1.48 -25.35 6.31
C ASN A 3 -1.71 -24.10 7.15
N THR A 4 -1.62 -24.25 8.47
CA THR A 4 -1.78 -23.17 9.44
C THR A 4 -0.55 -22.27 9.40
N SER A 5 -0.52 -21.31 8.47
CA SER A 5 0.40 -20.18 8.54
C SER A 5 -0.34 -18.99 9.12
N VAL A 6 -0.49 -18.99 10.45
CA VAL A 6 -1.02 -17.84 11.18
C VAL A 6 0.07 -16.77 11.18
N ALA A 7 -0.07 -15.77 10.32
CA ALA A 7 0.71 -14.55 10.41
C ALA A 7 0.42 -13.89 11.78
N PRO A 8 1.44 -13.59 12.59
CA PRO A 8 1.24 -13.14 13.96
C PRO A 8 0.93 -11.63 14.02
N TRP A 9 -0.06 -11.29 14.87
CA TRP A 9 -0.45 -9.96 15.41
C TRP A 9 -1.59 -9.15 14.76
N VAL A 10 -2.14 -9.53 13.60
CA VAL A 10 -3.32 -8.83 13.03
C VAL A 10 -4.50 -9.79 12.83
N VAL A 11 -4.91 -10.47 13.90
CA VAL A 11 -6.18 -11.22 13.90
C VAL A 11 -7.09 -10.57 14.94
N GLY A 12 -8.01 -9.72 14.48
CA GLY A 12 -9.11 -9.21 15.31
C GLY A 12 -9.30 -7.69 15.37
N ARG A 13 -8.52 -6.88 14.64
CA ARG A 13 -8.92 -5.51 14.32
C ARG A 13 -9.49 -5.51 12.91
N GLU A 14 -10.60 -4.81 12.68
CA GLU A 14 -10.84 -4.29 11.32
C GLU A 14 -9.53 -3.64 10.90
N PRO A 15 -8.90 -4.07 9.79
CA PRO A 15 -7.68 -3.43 9.32
C PRO A 15 -8.06 -1.98 9.13
N LEU A 16 -7.57 -1.12 10.02
CA LEU A 16 -7.76 0.31 9.88
C LEU A 16 -6.85 0.68 8.71
N LEU A 17 -7.48 0.74 7.55
CA LEU A 17 -6.89 0.92 6.23
C LEU A 17 -6.03 2.19 6.12
N GLU A 18 -6.16 3.08 7.12
CA GLU A 18 -5.28 4.22 7.39
C GLU A 18 -3.82 3.81 7.68
N TYR A 19 -3.56 2.60 8.18
CA TYR A 19 -2.21 2.11 8.49
C TYR A 19 -1.62 1.19 7.42
N ALA A 20 -2.31 0.97 6.29
CA ALA A 20 -1.85 -0.01 5.29
C ALA A 20 -0.47 0.32 4.72
N ILE A 21 -0.18 1.61 4.53
CA ILE A 21 1.15 2.09 4.10
C ILE A 21 2.19 1.82 5.20
N ASP A 22 1.88 2.15 6.45
CA ASP A 22 2.80 1.92 7.58
C ASP A 22 3.13 0.44 7.76
N ASP A 23 2.14 -0.44 7.63
CA ASP A 23 2.34 -1.88 7.72
C ASP A 23 3.16 -2.42 6.54
N HIS A 24 2.89 -1.95 5.31
CA HIS A 24 3.72 -2.28 4.15
C HIS A 24 5.17 -1.85 4.34
N LEU A 25 5.42 -0.62 4.79
CA LEU A 25 6.77 -0.10 5.03
C LEU A 25 7.49 -0.85 6.15
N ARG A 26 6.76 -1.29 7.18
CA ARG A 26 7.33 -2.13 8.25
C ARG A 26 7.74 -3.51 7.73
N GLU A 27 6.90 -4.16 6.94
CA GLU A 27 7.23 -5.47 6.37
C GLU A 27 8.36 -5.35 5.33
N LEU A 28 8.34 -4.32 4.50
CA LEU A 28 9.41 -4.00 3.55
C LEU A 28 10.74 -3.72 4.27
N GLY A 29 10.71 -2.99 5.38
CA GLY A 29 11.87 -2.71 6.22
C GLY A 29 12.49 -3.97 6.84
N ARG A 30 11.71 -5.04 7.04
CA ARG A 30 12.22 -6.34 7.51
C ARG A 30 12.83 -7.17 6.39
N ALA A 31 12.23 -7.14 5.20
CA ALA A 31 12.64 -7.99 4.08
C ALA A 31 13.78 -7.37 3.25
N THR A 32 13.62 -6.09 2.87
CA THR A 32 14.48 -5.38 1.91
C THR A 32 14.65 -3.90 2.31
N PRO A 33 15.41 -3.63 3.39
CA PRO A 33 15.51 -2.29 3.97
C PRO A 33 16.06 -1.21 3.03
N TRP A 34 16.82 -1.59 1.98
CA TRP A 34 17.34 -0.63 0.99
C TRP A 34 16.27 -0.04 0.07
N LEU A 35 15.09 -0.66 -0.03
CA LEU A 35 13.94 -0.12 -0.79
C LEU A 35 13.06 0.81 0.05
N GLY A 36 13.15 0.72 1.38
CA GLY A 36 12.24 1.37 2.33
C GLY A 36 12.06 2.87 2.07
N LYS A 37 13.15 3.59 1.82
CA LYS A 37 13.11 5.05 1.63
C LYS A 37 12.33 5.48 0.38
N ILE A 38 12.54 4.79 -0.75
CA ILE A 38 11.86 5.11 -2.01
C ILE A 38 10.36 4.82 -1.88
N HIS A 39 10.01 3.68 -1.25
CA HIS A 39 8.61 3.34 -0.98
C HIS A 39 7.96 4.33 -0.02
N GLU A 40 8.65 4.73 1.04
CA GLU A 40 8.15 5.71 2.01
C GLU A 40 7.85 7.05 1.33
N GLU A 41 8.78 7.56 0.51
CA GLU A 41 8.60 8.83 -0.19
C GLU A 41 7.42 8.80 -1.17
N ILE A 42 7.30 7.73 -1.97
CA ILE A 42 6.22 7.60 -2.97
C ILE A 42 4.87 7.37 -2.30
N LEU A 43 4.76 6.46 -1.33
CA LEU A 43 3.49 6.14 -0.67
C LEU A 43 3.03 7.28 0.25
N SER A 44 3.95 8.00 0.90
CA SER A 44 3.58 9.18 1.70
C SER A 44 3.01 10.29 0.83
N ARG A 45 3.56 10.50 -0.37
CA ARG A 45 3.04 11.48 -1.32
C ARG A 45 1.69 11.06 -1.90
N LEU A 46 1.53 9.79 -2.28
CA LEU A 46 0.24 9.24 -2.67
C LEU A 46 -0.81 9.51 -1.58
N ASN A 47 -0.47 9.24 -0.32
CA ASN A 47 -1.37 9.48 0.80
C ASN A 47 -1.69 10.97 0.96
N ALA A 48 -0.70 11.85 0.89
CA ALA A 48 -0.90 13.29 1.03
C ALA A 48 -1.78 13.88 -0.09
N ASP A 49 -1.52 13.50 -1.34
CA ASP A 49 -2.26 14.00 -2.51
C ASP A 49 -3.71 13.52 -2.49
N LEU A 50 -3.93 12.25 -2.11
CA LEU A 50 -5.26 11.65 -2.12
C LEU A 50 -6.07 11.96 -0.86
N ASP A 51 -5.43 12.16 0.30
CA ASP A 51 -6.11 12.64 1.51
C ASP A 51 -6.62 14.08 1.32
N ALA A 52 -5.81 14.94 0.68
CA ALA A 52 -6.20 16.30 0.36
C ALA A 52 -7.40 16.37 -0.61
N GLU A 53 -7.53 15.41 -1.53
CA GLU A 53 -8.58 15.41 -2.56
C GLU A 53 -9.87 14.69 -2.13
N PHE A 54 -9.77 13.58 -1.38
CA PHE A 54 -10.91 12.67 -1.16
C PHE A 54 -11.26 12.40 0.30
N GLY A 55 -10.39 12.75 1.25
CA GLY A 55 -10.55 12.49 2.67
C GLY A 55 -10.47 11.00 3.00
N LEU A 56 -9.42 10.62 3.73
CA LEU A 56 -9.22 9.34 4.45
C LEU A 56 -9.83 8.09 3.79
N THR A 57 -9.19 7.56 2.75
CA THR A 57 -8.67 6.18 2.74
C THR A 57 -7.98 5.87 1.40
N PRO A 58 -6.66 5.64 1.37
CA PRO A 58 -5.93 5.22 0.17
C PRO A 58 -6.60 4.04 -0.55
N LEU A 59 -7.15 3.11 0.24
CA LEU A 59 -7.79 1.89 -0.27
C LEU A 59 -9.04 2.10 -1.13
N ARG A 60 -9.83 3.16 -0.88
CA ARG A 60 -11.00 3.43 -1.73
C ARG A 60 -10.61 3.90 -3.12
N ILE A 61 -9.38 4.39 -3.27
CA ILE A 61 -8.84 4.99 -4.48
C ILE A 61 -7.91 4.01 -5.19
N MET A 62 -7.27 3.07 -4.48
CA MET A 62 -6.51 1.98 -5.09
C MET A 62 -7.35 1.11 -6.05
N GLN A 63 -8.67 1.09 -5.88
CA GLN A 63 -9.64 0.44 -6.79
C GLN A 63 -10.11 1.34 -7.95
N GLN A 64 -9.72 2.60 -7.97
CA GLN A 64 -10.14 3.58 -8.95
C GLN A 64 -9.01 3.86 -9.94
N ASP A 65 -9.39 4.19 -11.18
CA ASP A 65 -8.49 4.65 -12.24
C ASP A 65 -7.66 5.89 -11.82
N ARG A 66 -8.06 6.57 -10.74
CA ARG A 66 -7.37 7.75 -10.19
C ARG A 66 -5.95 7.44 -9.75
N VAL A 67 -5.67 6.25 -9.20
CA VAL A 67 -4.27 5.88 -8.86
C VAL A 67 -3.44 5.68 -10.11
N ASP A 68 -4.01 5.07 -11.16
CA ASP A 68 -3.30 4.89 -12.43
C ASP A 68 -3.01 6.24 -13.09
N GLN A 69 -3.96 7.17 -13.05
CA GLN A 69 -3.74 8.54 -13.49
C GLN A 69 -2.65 9.24 -12.67
N TRP A 70 -2.68 9.13 -11.34
CA TRP A 70 -1.67 9.72 -10.46
C TRP A 70 -0.26 9.17 -10.78
N VAL A 71 -0.14 7.88 -11.07
CA VAL A 71 1.12 7.24 -11.49
C VAL A 71 1.63 7.83 -12.81
N GLN A 72 0.75 8.08 -13.78
CA GLN A 72 1.15 8.72 -15.06
C GLN A 72 1.60 10.17 -14.89
N GLU A 73 1.14 10.85 -13.84
CA GLU A 73 1.49 12.23 -13.52
C GLU A 73 2.81 12.36 -12.75
N GLN A 74 3.35 11.26 -12.20
CA GLN A 74 4.61 11.29 -11.45
C GLN A 74 5.84 11.31 -12.37
N PRO A 75 6.86 12.14 -12.07
CA PRO A 75 8.11 12.17 -12.82
C PRO A 75 9.03 10.97 -12.54
N GLU A 76 8.89 10.30 -11.40
CA GLU A 76 9.77 9.20 -11.00
C GLU A 76 9.37 7.87 -11.66
N PRO A 77 10.27 7.18 -12.37
CA PRO A 77 9.97 5.90 -13.03
C PRO A 77 9.69 4.77 -12.03
N GLU A 78 10.20 4.86 -10.80
CA GLU A 78 9.98 3.89 -9.73
C GLU A 78 8.53 3.89 -9.22
N THR A 79 7.78 4.97 -9.45
CA THR A 79 6.40 5.14 -8.98
C THR A 79 5.52 3.95 -9.36
N ALA A 80 5.54 3.56 -10.64
CA ALA A 80 4.70 2.47 -11.12
C ALA A 80 5.02 1.13 -10.43
N ALA A 81 6.30 0.87 -10.18
CA ALA A 81 6.74 -0.35 -9.49
C ALA A 81 6.31 -0.34 -8.02
N VAL A 82 6.54 0.76 -7.30
CA VAL A 82 6.14 0.89 -5.89
C VAL A 82 4.63 0.74 -5.71
N ILE A 83 3.84 1.36 -6.58
CA ILE A 83 2.37 1.26 -6.54
C ILE A 83 1.90 -0.15 -6.87
N HIS A 84 2.55 -0.83 -7.83
CA HIS A 84 2.24 -2.22 -8.15
C HIS A 84 2.55 -3.16 -6.97
N GLU A 85 3.73 -3.02 -6.34
CA GLU A 85 4.10 -3.81 -5.17
C GLU A 85 3.17 -3.57 -3.99
N PHE A 86 2.76 -2.32 -3.77
CA PHE A 86 1.77 -1.99 -2.75
C PHE A 86 0.38 -2.59 -3.06
N ARG A 87 -0.08 -2.55 -4.33
CA ARG A 87 -1.32 -3.24 -4.73
C ARG A 87 -1.25 -4.74 -4.47
N GLN A 88 -0.13 -5.37 -4.81
CA GLN A 88 0.07 -6.80 -4.59
C GLN A 88 0.02 -7.13 -3.10
N TYR A 89 0.68 -6.34 -2.25
CA TYR A 89 0.57 -6.47 -0.80
C TYR A 89 -0.89 -6.43 -0.34
N LEU A 90 -1.65 -5.42 -0.77
CA LEU A 90 -3.07 -5.30 -0.39
C LEU A 90 -3.92 -6.49 -0.86
N LEU A 91 -3.64 -7.05 -2.04
CA LEU A 91 -4.31 -8.26 -2.56
C LEU A 91 -3.94 -9.51 -1.74
N ASP A 92 -2.66 -9.70 -1.41
CA ASP A 92 -2.18 -10.85 -0.63
C ASP A 92 -2.84 -10.91 0.76
N TRP A 93 -3.14 -9.75 1.35
CA TRP A 93 -3.85 -9.63 2.62
C TRP A 93 -5.38 -9.65 2.49
N ASN A 94 -5.93 -9.81 1.28
CA ASN A 94 -7.36 -9.72 0.96
C ASN A 94 -7.99 -8.36 1.37
N TRP A 95 -7.21 -7.29 1.34
CA TRP A 95 -7.68 -5.92 1.60
C TRP A 95 -8.17 -5.22 0.31
N LEU A 96 -7.74 -5.72 -0.85
CA LEU A 96 -8.34 -5.45 -2.15
C LEU A 96 -9.03 -6.70 -2.68
N SER A 97 -10.06 -6.51 -3.51
CA SER A 97 -10.69 -7.57 -4.31
C SER A 97 -10.39 -7.29 -5.78
N GLU A 98 -10.12 -8.35 -6.54
CA GLU A 98 -9.96 -8.28 -8.01
C GLU A 98 -11.25 -7.85 -8.72
#